data_AF-A0A4Q3E781-F1
#
_entry.id   AF-A0A4Q3E781-F1
#
_cell.length_a   1.000
_cell.length_b   1.000
_cell.length_c   1.000
_cell.angle_alpha   90.00
_cell.angle_beta   90.00
_cell.angle_gamma   90.00
#
_symmetry.space_group_name_H-M   'P 1'
#
loop_
_entity.id
_entity.type
_entity.pdbx_description
1 polymer ?
#
loop_
_entity_poly.entity_id
_entity_poly.type
_entity_poly.pdbx_seq_one_letter_code
_entity_poly.pdbx_strand_id
1 'polypeptide(L)'
;WLKGINTTNLGATNDMGGDGQVQNSIPKDELGFSLNYFNGDYASIKEGAGVTAFPEHTQAAGITNGLANAAYRPLYNGNISSMAVNINKLTVPDAAGTGTTSGAILYNYTYDQLNRLTAMDAYKGLGPANNSWANMISLDHYKEQVTYDGNGNILTYKRNGNKSSQQTMDDLGYVYNYHTSGVLNGKLKNNQLKQVTDAIGNTAAYDETDPASGVSDIESQGVGNYAYDSIGNLIKDVKERIELINWNVYGKISDINFYVAANKIKKITYGYDASGNRISKIVEKYGASGTSTASSEYTWYARDASGNVMGVYHSSGSANVLPATLNVTERHMYGSSRLGILTEVKDSRQLKTQAATLPYLSNFIRGNKVFELSNHLGNVLATVSDRKFGVDDGVYGFICGPCALDLEDNLMCPPCTVTKNSNDPDGEIDYYQAEVISANDYYPFGMMMPGRKYSATNGHRYGFNGKENDSEVKGEGNQQDYGERIYDPRISKFLSIDPVIAEFSWYSPYLFAGNNPVYYVDKRGLTEDPAPPKVDVMLRWGFRDFHKAFVSANNTSPKNLNDWARGRSNSDKQVLGTVGEALFY
;
A
#
# COMPACT_ATOMS: atom_id res chain seq x y z
N TRP A 1 15.81 -7.95 -13.66
CA TRP A 1 15.16 -7.05 -12.69
C TRP A 1 13.67 -7.23 -12.83
N LEU A 2 12.90 -7.00 -11.77
CA LEU A 2 11.45 -7.04 -11.87
C LEU A 2 10.99 -5.95 -12.86
N LYS A 3 10.19 -6.33 -13.86
CA LYS A 3 9.64 -5.38 -14.85
C LYS A 3 8.25 -4.90 -14.53
N GLY A 4 7.52 -5.68 -13.73
CA GLY A 4 6.14 -5.40 -13.41
C GLY A 4 5.42 -6.67 -12.97
N ILE A 5 4.17 -6.49 -12.60
CA ILE A 5 3.21 -7.56 -12.32
C ILE A 5 1.94 -7.18 -13.06
N ASN A 6 1.37 -8.16 -13.75
CA ASN A 6 0.22 -8.00 -14.63
C ASN A 6 0.44 -6.92 -15.71
N THR A 7 -0.46 -6.79 -16.66
CA THR A 7 -0.37 -5.75 -17.68
C THR A 7 -0.68 -4.36 -17.09
N THR A 8 -0.01 -3.31 -17.58
CA THR A 8 -0.33 -1.92 -17.16
C THR A 8 -1.78 -1.55 -17.47
N ASN A 9 -2.35 -2.10 -18.55
CA ASN A 9 -3.77 -2.04 -18.84
C ASN A 9 -4.46 -3.29 -18.30
N LEU A 10 -5.36 -3.17 -17.33
CA LEU A 10 -6.09 -4.28 -16.70
C LEU A 10 -7.15 -4.94 -17.61
N GLY A 11 -7.24 -4.52 -18.87
CA GLY A 11 -8.07 -5.15 -19.87
C GLY A 11 -7.53 -6.54 -20.26
N ALA A 12 -8.44 -7.50 -20.38
CA ALA A 12 -8.14 -8.89 -20.71
C ALA A 12 -7.34 -9.06 -22.03
N THR A 13 -7.44 -8.11 -22.97
CA THR A 13 -6.75 -8.15 -24.27
C THR A 13 -5.23 -8.09 -24.18
N ASN A 14 -4.71 -7.43 -23.14
CA ASN A 14 -3.27 -7.29 -22.92
C ASN A 14 -2.76 -8.14 -21.78
N ASP A 15 -3.64 -8.92 -21.15
CA ASP A 15 -3.25 -9.79 -20.06
C ASP A 15 -2.43 -10.99 -20.55
N MET A 16 -1.38 -11.29 -19.78
CA MET A 16 -0.44 -12.37 -20.08
C MET A 16 -1.00 -13.74 -19.68
N GLY A 17 -1.92 -13.79 -18.71
CA GLY A 17 -2.61 -14.99 -18.24
C GLY A 17 -3.93 -15.29 -18.96
N GLY A 18 -4.43 -14.36 -19.78
CA GLY A 18 -5.76 -14.39 -20.39
C GLY A 18 -6.90 -14.30 -19.35
N ASP A 19 -6.63 -13.73 -18.19
CA ASP A 19 -7.63 -13.56 -17.13
C ASP A 19 -8.75 -12.59 -17.57
N GLY A 20 -9.94 -12.75 -16.99
CA GLY A 20 -11.08 -11.89 -17.32
C GLY A 20 -11.57 -11.89 -18.77
N GLN A 21 -11.06 -12.81 -19.61
CA GLN A 21 -11.57 -13.13 -20.94
C GLN A 21 -12.97 -13.78 -20.84
N VAL A 22 -13.73 -13.68 -21.93
CA VAL A 22 -15.07 -14.29 -22.02
C VAL A 22 -14.99 -15.79 -21.73
N GLN A 23 -15.89 -16.31 -20.89
CA GLN A 23 -15.92 -17.70 -20.42
C GLN A 23 -14.71 -18.14 -19.56
N ASN A 24 -13.80 -17.23 -19.19
CA ASN A 24 -12.75 -17.53 -18.23
C ASN A 24 -13.29 -17.40 -16.80
N SER A 25 -13.11 -18.46 -16.00
CA SER A 25 -13.50 -18.47 -14.59
C SER A 25 -12.61 -17.61 -13.69
N ILE A 26 -11.44 -17.18 -14.17
CA ILE A 26 -10.50 -16.33 -13.44
C ILE A 26 -10.95 -14.86 -13.58
N PRO A 27 -11.16 -14.13 -12.46
CA PRO A 27 -11.53 -12.72 -12.50
C PRO A 27 -10.49 -11.85 -13.22
N LYS A 28 -10.93 -10.70 -13.76
CA LYS A 28 -10.04 -9.65 -14.25
C LYS A 28 -9.05 -9.21 -13.16
N ASP A 29 -7.83 -8.92 -13.59
CA ASP A 29 -6.80 -8.31 -12.77
C ASP A 29 -7.28 -7.01 -12.11
N GLU A 30 -7.01 -6.89 -10.81
CA GLU A 30 -7.35 -5.68 -10.03
C GLU A 30 -6.17 -4.68 -9.95
N LEU A 31 -4.95 -5.18 -10.10
CA LEU A 31 -3.71 -4.42 -9.97
C LEU A 31 -2.77 -4.78 -11.12
N GLY A 32 -2.16 -3.76 -11.70
CA GLY A 32 -1.08 -3.89 -12.67
C GLY A 32 -0.07 -2.79 -12.46
N PHE A 33 1.22 -3.13 -12.48
CA PHE A 33 2.27 -2.12 -12.46
C PHE A 33 3.47 -2.52 -13.32
N SER A 34 4.19 -1.52 -13.81
CA SER A 34 5.46 -1.70 -14.51
C SER A 34 6.54 -0.76 -13.99
N LEU A 35 7.79 -1.22 -14.05
CA LEU A 35 8.98 -0.51 -13.60
C LEU A 35 9.94 -0.35 -14.78
N ASN A 36 10.35 0.89 -15.01
CA ASN A 36 11.24 1.26 -16.10
C ASN A 36 12.57 1.76 -15.54
N TYR A 37 13.69 1.38 -16.14
CA TYR A 37 15.02 1.79 -15.68
C TYR A 37 15.75 2.54 -16.79
N PHE A 38 16.23 1.81 -17.80
CA PHE A 38 16.91 2.36 -18.96
C PHE A 38 16.13 2.04 -20.24
N ASN A 39 16.23 2.91 -21.24
CA ASN A 39 15.50 2.67 -22.48
C ASN A 39 16.06 1.43 -23.21
N GLY A 40 15.17 0.51 -23.59
CA GLY A 40 15.58 -0.74 -24.23
C GLY A 40 16.25 -1.75 -23.30
N ASP A 41 16.05 -1.64 -21.99
CA ASP A 41 16.54 -2.60 -21.00
C ASP A 41 15.77 -3.94 -20.98
N TYR A 42 14.72 -4.05 -21.80
CA TYR A 42 13.88 -5.22 -21.96
C TYR A 42 13.56 -5.45 -23.45
N ALA A 43 13.49 -6.73 -23.83
CA ALA A 43 12.89 -7.17 -25.08
C ALA A 43 11.95 -8.34 -24.75
N SER A 44 10.72 -8.29 -25.28
CA SER A 44 9.78 -9.39 -25.13
C SER A 44 10.29 -10.62 -25.87
N ILE A 45 10.20 -11.80 -25.24
CA ILE A 45 10.64 -13.08 -25.83
C ILE A 45 9.86 -13.40 -27.13
N LYS A 46 8.63 -12.88 -27.26
CA LYS A 46 7.80 -13.07 -28.45
C LYS A 46 7.79 -11.79 -29.28
N GLU A 47 8.79 -11.63 -30.15
CA GLU A 47 8.77 -10.60 -31.18
C GLU A 47 7.53 -10.77 -32.09
N GLY A 48 6.80 -9.69 -32.35
CA GLY A 48 5.73 -9.65 -33.36
C GLY A 48 4.34 -10.17 -32.96
N ALA A 49 4.06 -10.50 -31.69
CA ALA A 49 2.78 -11.09 -31.28
C ALA A 49 1.73 -10.11 -30.72
N GLY A 50 1.77 -8.83 -31.08
CA GLY A 50 0.65 -7.90 -30.87
C GLY A 50 0.26 -7.56 -29.42
N VAL A 51 0.89 -8.16 -28.40
CA VAL A 51 0.58 -7.92 -26.98
C VAL A 51 1.77 -7.29 -26.27
N THR A 52 1.76 -5.97 -26.15
CA THR A 52 2.69 -5.17 -25.34
C THR A 52 2.19 -5.13 -23.90
N ALA A 53 2.46 -6.16 -23.09
CA ALA A 53 2.02 -6.20 -21.68
C ALA A 53 2.57 -5.03 -20.84
N PHE A 54 3.81 -4.61 -21.16
CA PHE A 54 4.47 -3.46 -20.57
C PHE A 54 4.81 -2.45 -21.68
N PRO A 55 4.12 -1.29 -21.74
CA PRO A 55 4.29 -0.30 -22.81
C PRO A 55 5.71 0.26 -22.93
N GLU A 56 6.13 0.56 -24.17
CA GLU A 56 7.15 1.57 -24.55
C GLU A 56 8.61 1.45 -24.04
N HIS A 57 9.11 0.23 -23.77
CA HIS A 57 10.56 0.02 -23.59
C HIS A 57 11.13 -1.26 -24.24
N THR A 58 10.47 -1.80 -25.27
CA THR A 58 11.02 -2.91 -26.04
C THR A 58 12.05 -2.43 -27.08
N GLN A 59 13.25 -3.04 -27.11
CA GLN A 59 14.18 -2.92 -28.26
C GLN A 59 13.58 -3.63 -29.49
N ALA A 60 12.53 -3.09 -30.09
CA ALA A 60 12.26 -3.42 -31.49
C ALA A 60 13.18 -2.54 -32.36
N ALA A 61 13.93 -3.17 -33.26
CA ALA A 61 14.81 -2.48 -34.20
C ALA A 61 14.02 -1.37 -34.94
N GLY A 62 14.42 -0.11 -34.72
CA GLY A 62 13.79 1.07 -35.34
C GLY A 62 12.77 1.82 -34.49
N ILE A 63 12.52 1.42 -33.24
CA ILE A 63 11.72 2.23 -32.30
C ILE A 63 12.64 3.16 -31.50
N THR A 64 12.64 4.44 -31.88
CA THR A 64 13.37 5.54 -31.20
C THR A 64 12.64 6.05 -29.95
N ASN A 65 11.47 5.51 -29.62
CA ASN A 65 10.59 6.08 -28.61
C ASN A 65 10.74 5.31 -27.28
N GLY A 66 11.60 5.80 -26.39
CA GLY A 66 11.21 5.80 -24.98
C GLY A 66 9.97 6.70 -24.79
N LEU A 67 9.37 6.71 -23.60
CA LEU A 67 8.26 7.61 -23.24
C LEU A 67 8.43 8.96 -23.95
N ALA A 68 7.49 9.33 -24.83
CA ALA A 68 7.64 10.35 -25.90
C ALA A 68 7.71 11.80 -25.39
N ASN A 69 8.32 12.03 -24.22
CA ASN A 69 8.43 13.30 -23.54
C ASN A 69 9.88 13.55 -23.12
N ALA A 70 10.41 14.74 -23.42
CA ALA A 70 11.73 15.20 -22.99
C ALA A 70 11.91 15.22 -21.45
N ALA A 71 10.82 15.05 -20.69
CA ALA A 71 10.82 14.89 -19.24
C ALA A 71 11.22 13.47 -18.77
N TYR A 72 11.10 12.44 -19.61
CA TYR A 72 11.58 11.10 -19.25
C TYR A 72 13.10 11.06 -19.30
N ARG A 73 13.72 10.70 -18.18
CA ARG A 73 15.18 10.65 -18.03
C ARG A 73 15.58 9.22 -17.70
N PRO A 74 15.84 8.37 -18.70
CA PRO A 74 16.28 7.00 -18.44
C PRO A 74 17.59 7.01 -17.66
N LEU A 75 17.72 6.07 -16.73
CA LEU A 75 18.88 6.01 -15.83
C LEU A 75 19.62 4.70 -16.06
N TYR A 76 20.92 4.79 -16.38
CA TYR A 76 21.79 3.61 -16.53
C TYR A 76 22.42 3.17 -15.20
N ASN A 77 22.18 3.90 -14.11
CA ASN A 77 22.74 3.63 -12.77
C ASN A 77 21.94 2.59 -11.96
N GLY A 78 20.86 2.07 -12.53
CA GLY A 78 19.99 1.06 -11.91
C GLY A 78 18.88 1.57 -11.02
N ASN A 79 18.74 2.88 -10.85
CA ASN A 79 17.53 3.46 -10.27
C ASN A 79 16.33 3.24 -11.20
N ILE A 80 15.15 3.12 -10.58
CA ILE A 80 13.88 3.09 -11.30
C ILE A 80 13.62 4.51 -11.83
N SER A 81 13.58 4.65 -13.15
CA SER A 81 13.28 5.93 -13.83
C SER A 81 11.79 6.27 -13.77
N SER A 82 10.91 5.27 -13.88
CA SER A 82 9.47 5.48 -13.78
C SER A 82 8.73 4.20 -13.37
N MET A 83 7.54 4.39 -12.81
CA MET A 83 6.61 3.34 -12.41
C MET A 83 5.21 3.66 -12.93
N ALA A 84 4.62 2.77 -13.72
CA ALA A 84 3.20 2.88 -14.05
C ALA A 84 2.38 1.99 -13.12
N VAL A 85 1.25 2.49 -12.62
CA VAL A 85 0.35 1.77 -11.72
C VAL A 85 -1.09 1.92 -12.19
N ASN A 86 -1.82 0.82 -12.23
CA ASN A 86 -3.24 0.77 -12.53
C ASN A 86 -3.95 -0.06 -11.47
N ILE A 87 -4.94 0.55 -10.82
CA ILE A 87 -5.74 -0.08 -9.76
C ILE A 87 -7.21 0.15 -10.13
N ASN A 88 -7.96 -0.91 -10.39
CA ASN A 88 -9.26 -0.83 -11.06
C ASN A 88 -10.29 0.03 -10.31
N LYS A 89 -10.27 0.04 -8.96
CA LYS A 89 -11.13 0.93 -8.15
C LYS A 89 -10.68 2.38 -8.01
N LEU A 90 -9.49 2.76 -8.49
CA LEU A 90 -8.98 4.12 -8.37
C LEU A 90 -9.14 4.88 -9.68
N THR A 91 -9.63 6.12 -9.60
CA THR A 91 -9.81 6.99 -10.76
C THR A 91 -8.57 7.84 -11.03
N VAL A 92 -8.40 8.29 -12.27
CA VAL A 92 -7.34 9.22 -12.66
C VAL A 92 -7.93 10.63 -12.75
N PRO A 93 -7.32 11.65 -12.12
CA PRO A 93 -7.84 13.01 -12.17
C PRO A 93 -7.81 13.60 -13.59
N ASP A 94 -8.82 14.41 -13.88
CA ASP A 94 -8.75 15.41 -14.94
C ASP A 94 -8.05 16.68 -14.44
N ALA A 95 -7.86 17.68 -15.31
CA ALA A 95 -7.23 18.94 -14.91
C ALA A 95 -8.02 19.70 -13.83
N ALA A 96 -9.32 19.41 -13.70
CA ALA A 96 -10.21 20.00 -12.70
C ALA A 96 -10.25 19.19 -11.38
N GLY A 97 -9.50 18.08 -11.28
CA GLY A 97 -9.52 17.16 -10.15
C GLY A 97 -10.84 16.37 -9.98
N THR A 98 -11.74 16.41 -10.95
CA THR A 98 -13.05 15.72 -10.93
C THR A 98 -13.01 14.32 -11.52
N GLY A 99 -11.83 13.86 -11.96
CA GLY A 99 -11.68 12.67 -12.80
C GLY A 99 -12.38 11.42 -12.25
N THR A 100 -13.33 10.92 -13.02
CA THR A 100 -14.16 9.73 -12.72
C THR A 100 -13.71 8.49 -13.49
N THR A 101 -12.71 8.61 -14.37
CA THR A 101 -12.28 7.53 -15.26
C THR A 101 -11.24 6.65 -14.57
N SER A 102 -11.46 5.33 -14.54
CA SER A 102 -10.43 4.36 -14.16
C SER A 102 -9.28 4.38 -15.17
N GLY A 103 -8.06 4.18 -14.70
CA GLY A 103 -6.90 4.13 -15.59
C GLY A 103 -5.57 4.12 -14.85
N ALA A 104 -4.51 3.94 -15.63
CA ALA A 104 -3.15 3.95 -15.12
C ALA A 104 -2.61 5.38 -14.94
N ILE A 105 -1.77 5.56 -13.92
CA ILE A 105 -0.90 6.73 -13.77
C ILE A 105 0.53 6.26 -13.94
N LEU A 106 1.33 7.06 -14.64
CA LEU A 106 2.78 6.89 -14.74
C LEU A 106 3.47 7.93 -13.87
N TYR A 107 4.29 7.46 -12.93
CA TYR A 107 5.15 8.26 -12.09
C TYR A 107 6.57 8.26 -12.64
N ASN A 108 7.15 9.43 -12.87
CA ASN A 108 8.51 9.61 -13.38
C ASN A 108 9.38 10.23 -12.28
N TYR A 109 10.49 9.59 -11.97
CA TYR A 109 11.34 9.94 -10.83
C TYR A 109 12.62 10.65 -11.26
N THR A 110 13.01 11.67 -10.51
CA THR A 110 14.31 12.35 -10.67
C THR A 110 15.13 12.18 -9.41
N TYR A 111 16.45 12.06 -9.58
CA TYR A 111 17.40 11.86 -8.50
C TYR A 111 18.53 12.90 -8.58
N ASP A 112 19.19 13.15 -7.45
CA ASP A 112 20.45 13.88 -7.42
C ASP A 112 21.67 12.98 -7.64
N GLN A 113 22.87 13.57 -7.58
CA GLN A 113 24.14 12.84 -7.78
C GLN A 113 24.42 11.77 -6.73
N LEU A 114 23.77 11.84 -5.57
CA LEU A 114 23.88 10.85 -4.49
C LEU A 114 22.74 9.81 -4.56
N ASN A 115 22.01 9.75 -5.68
CA ASN A 115 20.87 8.87 -5.92
C ASN A 115 19.70 9.10 -4.94
N ARG A 116 19.56 10.30 -4.37
CA ARG A 116 18.41 10.67 -3.52
C ARG A 116 17.28 11.19 -4.39
N LEU A 117 16.04 10.82 -4.09
CA LEU A 117 14.84 11.24 -4.83
C LEU A 117 14.62 12.74 -4.70
N THR A 118 14.60 13.49 -5.81
CA THR A 118 14.39 14.93 -5.81
C THR A 118 13.03 15.35 -6.35
N ALA A 119 12.43 14.54 -7.22
CA ALA A 119 11.10 14.82 -7.74
C ALA A 119 10.36 13.55 -8.21
N MET A 120 9.04 13.63 -8.20
CA MET A 120 8.13 12.71 -8.87
C MET A 120 7.14 13.51 -9.71
N ASP A 121 7.13 13.29 -11.02
CA ASP A 121 6.12 13.84 -11.94
C ASP A 121 5.08 12.76 -12.27
N ALA A 122 3.82 13.16 -12.43
CA ALA A 122 2.73 12.24 -12.76
C ALA A 122 2.20 12.48 -14.18
N TYR A 123 1.83 11.39 -14.85
CA TYR A 123 1.26 11.41 -16.19
C TYR A 123 0.07 10.45 -16.33
N LYS A 124 -0.83 10.77 -17.25
CA LYS A 124 -1.93 9.91 -17.68
C LYS A 124 -1.94 9.72 -19.18
N GLY A 125 -2.95 9.03 -19.70
CA GLY A 125 -3.17 8.88 -21.14
C GLY A 125 -2.69 7.55 -21.71
N LEU A 126 -2.69 6.48 -20.90
CA LEU A 126 -2.47 5.13 -21.39
C LEU A 126 -3.57 4.77 -22.39
N GLY A 127 -3.18 4.44 -23.62
CA GLY A 127 -4.09 3.99 -24.67
C GLY A 127 -4.57 2.55 -24.39
N PRO A 128 -5.88 2.33 -24.15
CA PRO A 128 -6.39 1.02 -23.71
C PRO A 128 -6.44 -0.03 -24.83
N ALA A 129 -6.40 0.36 -26.11
CA ALA A 129 -6.43 -0.59 -27.23
C ALA A 129 -5.07 -1.26 -27.48
N ASN A 130 -3.98 -0.50 -27.29
CA ASN A 130 -2.64 -0.90 -27.70
C ASN A 130 -1.64 -0.93 -26.52
N ASN A 131 -2.11 -0.66 -25.30
CA ASN A 131 -1.30 -0.53 -24.10
C ASN A 131 -0.03 0.31 -24.36
N SER A 132 -0.23 1.59 -24.69
CA SER A 132 0.82 2.53 -25.14
C SER A 132 0.65 3.90 -24.48
N TRP A 133 1.77 4.57 -24.21
CA TRP A 133 1.84 5.93 -23.66
C TRP A 133 2.01 7.00 -24.76
N ALA A 134 1.67 6.69 -26.02
CA ALA A 134 1.82 7.62 -27.15
C ALA A 134 1.07 8.95 -26.97
N ASN A 135 -0.02 8.96 -26.19
CA ASN A 135 -0.83 10.15 -25.90
C ASN A 135 -0.67 10.63 -24.45
N MET A 136 0.53 10.50 -23.90
CA MET A 136 0.80 10.84 -22.50
C MET A 136 0.57 12.34 -22.23
N ILE A 137 -0.16 12.63 -21.15
CA ILE A 137 -0.49 13.99 -20.72
C ILE A 137 0.06 14.19 -19.31
N SER A 138 0.79 15.30 -19.10
CA SER A 138 1.27 15.69 -17.76
C SER A 138 0.08 15.97 -16.84
N LEU A 139 0.16 15.47 -15.61
CA LEU A 139 -0.76 15.79 -14.53
C LEU A 139 -0.06 16.70 -13.52
N ASP A 140 -0.73 17.76 -13.10
CA ASP A 140 -0.24 18.57 -11.98
C ASP A 140 -0.55 17.92 -10.62
N HIS A 141 -1.55 17.05 -10.57
CA HIS A 141 -1.87 16.23 -9.40
C HIS A 141 -0.76 15.23 -9.09
N TYR A 142 -0.53 14.94 -7.81
CA TYR A 142 0.42 13.96 -7.29
C TYR A 142 1.90 14.27 -7.60
N LYS A 143 2.22 15.47 -8.06
CA LYS A 143 3.61 15.93 -8.21
C LYS A 143 4.28 16.12 -6.86
N GLU A 144 5.57 15.85 -6.82
CA GLU A 144 6.38 16.05 -5.62
C GLU A 144 7.77 16.60 -5.93
N GLN A 145 8.28 17.44 -5.03
CA GLN A 145 9.64 17.97 -5.08
C GLN A 145 10.25 18.02 -3.69
N VAL A 146 11.44 17.46 -3.53
CA VAL A 146 12.13 17.33 -2.24
C VAL A 146 13.56 17.86 -2.37
N THR A 147 14.00 18.62 -1.38
CA THR A 147 15.39 19.10 -1.29
C THR A 147 16.03 18.63 0.01
N TYR A 148 17.36 18.52 0.01
CA TYR A 148 18.12 17.99 1.13
C TYR A 148 19.34 18.85 1.45
N ASP A 149 19.79 18.79 2.70
CA ASP A 149 21.13 19.22 3.06
C ASP A 149 22.19 18.16 2.69
N GLY A 150 23.45 18.45 3.01
CA GLY A 150 24.57 17.54 2.75
C GLY A 150 24.52 16.22 3.52
N ASN A 151 23.82 16.18 4.67
CA ASN A 151 23.66 14.99 5.51
C ASN A 151 22.39 14.19 5.17
N GLY A 152 21.60 14.65 4.20
CA GLY A 152 20.35 14.01 3.80
C GLY A 152 19.13 14.42 4.64
N ASN A 153 19.20 15.47 5.45
CA ASN A 153 17.98 16.01 6.05
C ASN A 153 17.14 16.71 4.98
N ILE A 154 15.85 16.38 4.90
CA ILE A 154 14.89 17.10 4.06
C ILE A 154 14.83 18.56 4.51
N LEU A 155 14.97 19.50 3.56
CA LEU A 155 14.87 20.94 3.80
C LEU A 155 13.53 21.50 3.35
N THR A 156 13.06 21.09 2.17
CA THR A 156 11.74 21.45 1.64
C THR A 156 11.05 20.25 1.04
N TYR A 157 9.72 20.21 1.13
CA TYR A 157 8.91 19.19 0.49
C TYR A 157 7.63 19.81 -0.05
N LYS A 158 7.49 19.83 -1.38
CA LYS A 158 6.27 20.24 -2.07
C LYS A 158 5.51 19.01 -2.55
N ARG A 159 4.20 18.96 -2.34
CA ARG A 159 3.33 17.86 -2.79
C ARG A 159 2.02 18.40 -3.31
N ASN A 160 1.52 17.77 -4.37
CA ASN A 160 0.22 18.11 -4.93
C ASN A 160 -0.78 16.98 -4.70
N GLY A 161 -1.96 17.26 -4.17
CA GLY A 161 -3.06 16.30 -4.02
C GLY A 161 -4.08 16.36 -5.17
N ASN A 162 -5.24 15.75 -4.92
CA ASN A 162 -6.39 15.80 -5.83
C ASN A 162 -7.70 16.17 -5.11
N LYS A 163 -7.90 17.47 -4.90
CA LYS A 163 -9.16 18.07 -4.42
C LYS A 163 -9.51 19.31 -5.25
N SER A 164 -10.79 19.45 -5.57
CA SER A 164 -11.32 20.32 -6.64
C SER A 164 -11.03 21.82 -6.52
N SER A 165 -10.65 22.34 -5.35
CA SER A 165 -10.33 23.76 -5.17
C SER A 165 -8.83 24.07 -5.05
N GLN A 166 -7.97 23.06 -4.89
CA GLN A 166 -6.55 23.27 -4.63
C GLN A 166 -5.71 22.03 -4.98
N GLN A 167 -4.77 22.19 -5.90
CA GLN A 167 -3.85 21.10 -6.30
C GLN A 167 -2.65 21.01 -5.37
N THR A 168 -2.01 22.14 -5.05
CA THR A 168 -0.88 22.16 -4.12
C THR A 168 -1.38 21.87 -2.71
N MET A 169 -1.00 20.72 -2.16
CA MET A 169 -1.31 20.34 -0.80
C MET A 169 -0.27 20.96 0.13
N ASP A 170 0.99 20.71 -0.16
CA ASP A 170 2.10 21.06 0.70
C ASP A 170 3.11 22.01 0.03
N ASP A 171 3.60 22.97 0.80
CA ASP A 171 4.90 23.63 0.58
C ASP A 171 5.65 23.68 1.92
N LEU A 172 6.08 22.48 2.36
CA LEU A 172 6.69 22.29 3.67
C LEU A 172 8.13 22.78 3.71
N GLY A 173 8.44 23.57 4.73
CA GLY A 173 9.78 23.94 5.17
C GLY A 173 10.17 23.23 6.46
N TYR A 174 11.29 22.52 6.44
CA TYR A 174 11.80 21.76 7.58
C TYR A 174 12.82 22.61 8.32
N VAL A 175 12.57 22.88 9.60
CA VAL A 175 13.44 23.72 10.41
C VAL A 175 14.18 22.85 11.43
N TYR A 176 15.51 22.88 11.38
CA TYR A 176 16.38 22.14 12.30
C TYR A 176 17.06 23.07 13.31
N ASN A 177 17.78 22.47 14.25
CA ASN A 177 18.53 23.22 15.26
C ASN A 177 19.90 23.65 14.72
N TYR A 178 20.15 24.96 14.71
CA TYR A 178 21.44 25.55 14.33
C TYR A 178 22.09 26.29 15.51
N HIS A 179 23.42 26.40 15.46
CA HIS A 179 24.15 27.34 16.30
C HIS A 179 23.84 28.77 15.86
N THR A 180 23.46 29.61 16.84
CA THR A 180 23.03 30.99 16.62
C THR A 180 24.09 32.01 17.01
N SER A 181 25.22 31.55 17.55
CA SER A 181 26.33 32.39 18.00
C SER A 181 27.63 31.57 18.10
N GLY A 182 28.75 32.27 18.24
CA GLY A 182 30.08 31.67 18.38
C GLY A 182 30.69 31.17 17.06
N VAL A 183 31.80 30.43 17.16
CA VAL A 183 32.57 29.95 16.00
C VAL A 183 31.76 28.99 15.11
N LEU A 184 30.78 28.31 15.70
CA LEU A 184 29.90 27.38 14.99
C LEU A 184 28.64 28.04 14.44
N ASN A 185 28.49 29.36 14.52
CA ASN A 185 27.28 30.05 14.06
C ASN A 185 26.89 29.65 12.61
N GLY A 186 25.61 29.31 12.42
CA GLY A 186 25.09 28.82 11.14
C GLY A 186 25.39 27.34 10.84
N LYS A 187 26.09 26.62 11.72
CA LYS A 187 26.28 25.16 11.59
C LYS A 187 25.15 24.40 12.29
N LEU A 188 24.79 23.27 11.70
CA LEU A 188 23.78 22.35 12.23
C LEU A 188 24.25 21.81 13.60
N LYS A 189 23.40 21.91 14.62
CA LYS A 189 23.67 21.35 15.96
C LYS A 189 23.44 19.86 16.00
N ASN A 190 22.31 19.43 15.44
CA ASN A 190 21.85 18.06 15.41
C ASN A 190 20.81 17.89 14.29
N ASN A 191 20.51 16.65 13.94
CA ASN A 191 19.54 16.31 12.89
C ASN A 191 18.08 16.26 13.39
N GLN A 192 17.81 16.82 14.58
CA GLN A 192 16.47 16.83 15.18
C GLN A 192 15.62 17.91 14.51
N LEU A 193 14.43 17.52 14.06
CA LEU A 193 13.46 18.42 13.44
C LEU A 193 12.83 19.28 14.54
N LYS A 194 12.91 20.61 14.44
CA LYS A 194 12.35 21.53 15.42
C LYS A 194 10.87 21.82 15.18
N GLN A 195 10.53 22.02 13.90
CA GLN A 195 9.17 22.29 13.42
C GLN A 195 9.11 22.06 11.91
N VAL A 196 7.89 21.91 11.41
CA VAL A 196 7.56 22.05 9.99
C VAL A 196 6.70 23.30 9.81
N THR A 197 7.06 24.12 8.84
CA THR A 197 6.21 25.24 8.39
C THR A 197 5.56 24.85 7.07
N ASP A 198 4.31 25.25 6.85
CA ASP A 198 3.67 25.13 5.54
C ASP A 198 3.36 26.53 5.02
N ALA A 199 3.77 26.81 3.78
CA ALA A 199 3.47 28.06 3.09
C ALA A 199 2.11 28.02 2.39
N ILE A 200 1.53 26.83 2.24
CA ILE A 200 0.17 26.66 1.78
C ILE A 200 -0.77 26.86 2.97
N GLY A 201 -1.73 27.78 2.82
CA GLY A 201 -2.68 28.07 3.89
C GLY A 201 -3.79 27.03 3.94
N ASN A 202 -4.21 26.67 5.15
CA ASN A 202 -5.35 25.79 5.42
C ASN A 202 -6.60 26.23 4.62
N THR A 203 -6.86 25.53 3.52
CA THR A 203 -8.16 25.57 2.87
C THR A 203 -8.90 24.30 3.25
N ALA A 204 -10.23 24.37 3.28
CA ALA A 204 -11.10 23.25 3.62
C ALA A 204 -10.91 21.99 2.74
N ALA A 205 -10.03 22.02 1.72
CA ALA A 205 -9.77 20.91 0.82
C ALA A 205 -8.92 19.78 1.43
N TYR A 206 -7.96 20.11 2.30
CA TYR A 206 -7.01 19.14 2.89
C TYR A 206 -6.95 19.20 4.42
N ASP A 207 -7.87 19.92 5.06
CA ASP A 207 -7.93 20.07 6.51
C ASP A 207 -8.06 18.72 7.25
N GLU A 208 -7.39 18.61 8.40
CA GLU A 208 -7.40 17.47 9.33
C GLU A 208 -8.81 17.14 9.87
N THR A 209 -9.74 18.08 9.74
CA THR A 209 -11.14 17.92 10.16
C THR A 209 -12.09 17.48 9.05
N ASP A 210 -11.66 17.41 7.78
CA ASP A 210 -12.49 16.92 6.68
C ASP A 210 -12.50 15.38 6.64
N PRO A 211 -13.59 14.70 7.03
CA PRO A 211 -13.67 13.24 6.91
C PRO A 211 -13.63 12.77 5.45
N ALA A 212 -13.85 13.65 4.46
CA ALA A 212 -13.78 13.33 3.04
C ALA A 212 -12.37 13.49 2.44
N SER A 213 -11.41 14.14 3.12
CA SER A 213 -10.03 14.30 2.62
C SER A 213 -9.28 12.96 2.65
N GLY A 214 -9.60 12.10 3.62
CA GLY A 214 -9.02 10.77 3.77
C GLY A 214 -7.53 10.77 4.10
N VAL A 215 -6.92 11.95 4.28
CA VAL A 215 -5.51 12.19 4.58
C VAL A 215 -5.41 13.46 5.43
N SER A 216 -4.59 13.45 6.48
CA SER A 216 -4.34 14.64 7.33
C SER A 216 -3.10 15.36 6.80
N ASP A 217 -3.32 16.58 6.30
CA ASP A 217 -2.27 17.47 5.83
C ASP A 217 -1.49 18.10 6.99
N ILE A 218 -0.21 18.42 6.76
CA ILE A 218 0.62 19.05 7.79
C ILE A 218 0.48 20.56 7.71
N GLU A 219 -0.28 21.08 8.65
CA GLU A 219 -0.37 22.52 8.85
C GLU A 219 0.91 23.11 9.42
N SER A 220 1.14 24.39 9.09
CA SER A 220 2.24 25.18 9.64
C SER A 220 2.24 25.16 11.17
N GLN A 221 3.39 24.78 11.75
CA GLN A 221 3.51 24.55 13.18
C GLN A 221 4.15 25.74 13.91
N GLY A 222 3.85 25.87 15.20
CA GLY A 222 4.51 26.82 16.08
C GLY A 222 5.98 26.44 16.36
N VAL A 223 6.77 27.44 16.76
CA VAL A 223 8.19 27.27 17.11
C VAL A 223 8.39 26.25 18.22
N GLY A 224 9.13 25.18 17.90
CA GLY A 224 9.42 24.11 18.84
C GLY A 224 8.27 23.12 19.01
N ASN A 225 7.55 22.81 17.93
CA ASN A 225 6.50 21.79 17.92
C ASN A 225 6.99 20.43 18.42
N TYR A 226 8.20 20.05 18.00
CA TYR A 226 8.81 18.78 18.35
C TYR A 226 9.82 18.97 19.49
N ALA A 227 9.78 18.04 20.46
CA ALA A 227 10.78 17.95 21.52
C ALA A 227 11.32 16.54 21.61
N TYR A 228 12.59 16.43 22.01
CA TYR A 228 13.32 15.17 22.09
C TYR A 228 13.89 14.97 23.49
N ASP A 229 14.07 13.71 23.88
CA ASP A 229 14.87 13.36 25.06
C ASP A 229 16.38 13.58 24.79
N SER A 230 17.20 13.31 25.81
CA SER A 230 18.66 13.49 25.74
C SER A 230 19.36 12.53 24.77
N ILE A 231 18.73 11.43 24.37
CA ILE A 231 19.27 10.44 23.42
C ILE A 231 18.65 10.59 22.03
N GLY A 232 17.73 11.53 21.83
CA GLY A 232 17.18 11.90 20.55
C GLY A 232 15.89 11.18 20.15
N ASN A 233 15.15 10.58 21.08
CA ASN A 233 13.80 10.10 20.79
C ASN A 233 12.79 11.23 20.92
N LEU A 234 11.79 11.27 20.04
CA LEU A 234 10.72 12.24 20.09
C LEU A 234 9.86 12.00 21.34
N ILE A 235 9.71 13.02 22.18
CA ILE A 235 8.89 12.97 23.39
C ILE A 235 7.64 13.83 23.30
N LYS A 236 7.55 14.75 22.33
CA LYS A 236 6.44 15.68 22.20
C LYS A 236 6.18 16.05 20.75
N ASP A 237 4.89 16.18 20.41
CA ASP A 237 4.40 16.74 19.14
C ASP A 237 3.17 17.60 19.47
N VAL A 238 3.37 18.92 19.54
CA VAL A 238 2.37 19.85 20.07
C VAL A 238 1.13 19.91 19.17
N LYS A 239 1.31 19.97 17.85
CA LYS A 239 0.23 20.06 16.87
C LYS A 239 -0.67 18.82 16.91
N GLU A 240 -0.08 17.63 17.09
CA GLU A 240 -0.80 16.36 17.26
C GLU A 240 -1.39 16.16 18.65
N ARG A 241 -1.25 17.16 19.54
CA ARG A 241 -1.69 17.13 20.94
C ARG A 241 -1.04 16.02 21.76
N ILE A 242 0.16 15.58 21.36
CA ILE A 242 0.94 14.62 22.13
C ILE A 242 1.62 15.36 23.27
N GLU A 243 1.19 15.05 24.49
CA GLU A 243 1.74 15.64 25.71
C GLU A 243 3.10 15.03 26.05
N LEU A 244 3.17 13.70 26.01
CA LEU A 244 4.38 12.95 26.34
C LEU A 244 4.38 11.57 25.67
N ILE A 245 5.49 11.24 25.02
CA ILE A 245 5.85 9.88 24.59
C ILE A 245 6.88 9.34 25.58
N ASN A 246 6.54 8.24 26.24
CA ASN A 246 7.46 7.52 27.11
C ASN A 246 8.14 6.40 26.32
N TRP A 247 9.46 6.36 26.40
CA TRP A 247 10.29 5.32 25.79
C TRP A 247 10.84 4.41 26.88
N ASN A 248 10.85 3.11 26.62
CA ASN A 248 11.52 2.15 27.50
C ASN A 248 13.04 2.14 27.24
N VAL A 249 13.77 1.43 28.11
CA VAL A 249 15.23 1.30 28.01
C VAL A 249 15.73 0.58 26.76
N TYR A 250 14.82 -0.11 26.04
CA TYR A 250 15.11 -0.80 24.78
C TYR A 250 14.80 0.07 23.55
N GLY A 251 14.48 1.36 23.74
CA GLY A 251 14.18 2.27 22.62
C GLY A 251 12.81 2.05 21.97
N LYS A 252 11.86 1.43 22.68
CA LYS A 252 10.47 1.23 22.21
C LYS A 252 9.51 2.15 22.97
N ILE A 253 8.46 2.63 22.31
CA ILE A 253 7.43 3.46 22.95
C ILE A 253 6.63 2.60 23.93
N SER A 254 6.67 2.91 25.23
CA SER A 254 5.82 2.25 26.24
C SER A 254 4.41 2.81 26.22
N ASP A 255 4.28 4.14 26.17
CA ASP A 255 2.98 4.80 26.14
C ASP A 255 3.05 6.22 25.57
N ILE A 256 1.92 6.65 25.02
CA ILE A 256 1.69 7.98 24.47
C ILE A 256 0.52 8.60 25.22
N ASN A 257 0.74 9.77 25.82
CA ASN A 257 -0.28 10.53 26.53
C ASN A 257 -0.68 11.75 25.69
N PHE A 258 -1.99 12.00 25.60
CA PHE A 258 -2.56 13.08 24.80
C PHE A 258 -3.22 14.12 25.70
N TYR A 259 -3.16 15.39 25.28
CA TYR A 259 -3.85 16.46 25.97
C TYR A 259 -5.37 16.18 26.06
N VAL A 260 -5.95 16.66 27.16
CA VAL A 260 -7.36 16.45 27.48
C VAL A 260 -8.28 17.00 26.39
N ALA A 261 -9.04 16.11 25.76
CA ALA A 261 -10.12 16.44 24.84
C ALA A 261 -11.25 15.41 24.97
N ALA A 262 -12.48 15.89 25.18
CA ALA A 262 -13.66 15.03 25.39
C ALA A 262 -13.84 14.04 24.24
N ASN A 263 -14.09 12.77 24.57
CA ASN A 263 -14.28 11.65 23.62
C ASN A 263 -13.10 11.40 22.65
N LYS A 264 -11.92 11.98 22.89
CA LYS A 264 -10.68 11.68 22.15
C LYS A 264 -9.83 10.68 22.91
N ILE A 265 -8.77 10.22 22.27
CA ILE A 265 -7.80 9.31 22.88
C ILE A 265 -7.11 10.04 24.03
N LYS A 266 -7.03 9.35 25.16
CA LYS A 266 -6.36 9.79 26.38
C LYS A 266 -4.93 9.25 26.42
N LYS A 267 -4.80 7.95 26.22
CA LYS A 267 -3.54 7.24 26.34
C LYS A 267 -3.52 6.04 25.42
N ILE A 268 -2.36 5.78 24.84
CA ILE A 268 -2.09 4.52 24.17
C ILE A 268 -0.93 3.84 24.91
N THR A 269 -1.09 2.57 25.26
CA THR A 269 -0.05 1.77 25.93
C THR A 269 0.30 0.57 25.06
N TYR A 270 1.60 0.31 24.92
CA TYR A 270 2.13 -0.80 24.14
C TYR A 270 2.89 -1.79 25.03
N GLY A 271 2.72 -3.08 24.75
CA GLY A 271 3.51 -4.15 25.35
C GLY A 271 4.36 -4.85 24.31
N TYR A 272 5.57 -5.27 24.71
CA TYR A 272 6.54 -5.96 23.85
C TYR A 272 7.01 -7.25 24.48
N ASP A 273 7.39 -8.22 23.65
CA ASP A 273 8.12 -9.41 24.10
C ASP A 273 9.62 -9.10 24.32
N ALA A 274 10.36 -10.09 24.80
CA ALA A 274 11.80 -9.98 25.04
C ALA A 274 12.62 -9.78 23.75
N SER A 275 12.04 -10.11 22.59
CA SER A 275 12.65 -9.92 21.26
C SER A 275 12.30 -8.56 20.64
N GLY A 276 11.57 -7.69 21.36
CA GLY A 276 11.21 -6.36 20.91
C GLY A 276 10.00 -6.30 19.97
N ASN A 277 9.26 -7.39 19.77
CA ASN A 277 8.04 -7.39 18.97
C ASN A 277 6.84 -6.91 19.81
N ARG A 278 5.97 -6.11 19.20
CA ARG A 278 4.73 -5.66 19.85
C ARG A 278 3.75 -6.82 20.07
N ILE A 279 3.34 -7.05 21.32
CA ILE A 279 2.41 -8.11 21.74
C ILE A 279 1.06 -7.58 22.25
N SER A 280 0.98 -6.31 22.63
CA SER A 280 -0.28 -5.68 23.01
C SER A 280 -0.33 -4.18 22.69
N LYS A 281 -1.55 -3.69 22.47
CA LYS A 281 -1.90 -2.27 22.33
C LYS A 281 -3.18 -2.01 23.12
N ILE A 282 -3.18 -0.98 23.95
CA ILE A 282 -4.35 -0.54 24.71
C ILE A 282 -4.62 0.92 24.35
N VAL A 283 -5.82 1.22 23.86
CA VAL A 283 -6.24 2.58 23.49
C VAL A 283 -7.33 3.02 24.46
N GLU A 284 -7.00 3.94 25.35
CA GLU A 284 -7.93 4.53 26.31
C GLU A 284 -8.52 5.83 25.76
N LYS A 285 -9.84 6.00 25.86
CA LYS A 285 -10.54 7.22 25.45
C LYS A 285 -11.01 8.02 26.67
N TYR A 286 -10.91 9.35 26.58
CA TYR A 286 -11.51 10.25 27.55
C TYR A 286 -13.03 10.07 27.58
N GLY A 287 -13.61 10.16 28.77
CA GLY A 287 -15.06 10.31 28.93
C GLY A 287 -15.56 11.69 28.56
N ALA A 288 -16.88 11.85 28.64
CA ALA A 288 -17.55 13.10 28.26
C ALA A 288 -17.03 14.33 29.02
N SER A 289 -16.53 14.17 30.25
CA SER A 289 -15.96 15.24 31.06
C SER A 289 -14.47 15.52 30.80
N GLY A 290 -13.81 14.78 29.89
CA GLY A 290 -12.38 14.92 29.58
C GLY A 290 -11.41 14.49 30.69
N THR A 291 -11.90 14.00 31.82
CA THR A 291 -11.08 13.77 33.03
C THR A 291 -10.99 12.29 33.41
N SER A 292 -12.04 11.51 33.14
CA SER A 292 -12.07 10.06 33.34
C SER A 292 -11.74 9.31 32.05
N THR A 293 -11.30 8.05 32.18
CA THR A 293 -11.35 7.09 31.05
C THR A 293 -12.82 6.67 30.90
N ALA A 294 -13.36 6.59 29.67
CA ALA A 294 -14.71 6.06 29.42
C ALA A 294 -14.69 4.65 28.83
N SER A 295 -13.79 4.40 27.89
CA SER A 295 -13.62 3.09 27.27
C SER A 295 -12.16 2.80 26.95
N SER A 296 -11.87 1.52 26.82
CA SER A 296 -10.56 1.00 26.44
C SER A 296 -10.72 -0.07 25.37
N GLU A 297 -9.97 0.06 24.28
CA GLU A 297 -9.82 -0.96 23.24
C GLU A 297 -8.51 -1.72 23.48
N TYR A 298 -8.57 -3.04 23.48
CA TYR A 298 -7.43 -3.92 23.73
C TYR A 298 -7.16 -4.75 22.49
N THR A 299 -5.93 -4.72 22.02
CA THR A 299 -5.44 -5.55 20.92
C THR A 299 -4.28 -6.40 21.41
N TRP A 300 -4.31 -7.70 21.15
CA TRP A 300 -3.20 -8.62 21.43
C TRP A 300 -2.75 -9.30 20.15
N TYR A 301 -1.43 -9.49 20.03
CA TYR A 301 -0.80 -10.12 18.89
C TYR A 301 -0.22 -11.46 19.32
N ALA A 302 -0.80 -12.54 18.83
CA ALA A 302 -0.20 -13.87 18.94
C ALA A 302 0.80 -14.04 17.80
N ARG A 303 2.04 -14.43 18.12
CA ARG A 303 3.14 -14.54 17.17
C ARG A 303 3.72 -15.95 17.12
N ASP A 304 4.31 -16.31 15.98
CA ASP A 304 5.16 -17.49 15.88
C ASP A 304 6.54 -17.25 16.50
N ALA A 305 7.38 -18.29 16.52
CA ALA A 305 8.75 -18.21 17.05
C ALA A 305 9.67 -17.27 16.25
N SER A 306 9.33 -16.97 14.99
CA SER A 306 10.07 -16.03 14.14
C SER A 306 9.60 -14.58 14.31
N GLY A 307 8.56 -14.34 15.10
CA GLY A 307 7.99 -13.02 15.37
C GLY A 307 6.87 -12.61 14.42
N ASN A 308 6.43 -13.45 13.48
CA ASN A 308 5.30 -13.14 12.59
C ASN A 308 3.98 -13.22 13.36
N VAL A 309 3.08 -12.26 13.15
CA VAL A 309 1.74 -12.27 13.77
C VAL A 309 0.90 -13.38 13.16
N MET A 310 0.51 -14.39 13.95
CA MET A 310 -0.39 -15.46 13.50
C MET A 310 -1.86 -15.09 13.66
N GLY A 311 -2.19 -14.33 14.70
CA GLY A 311 -3.56 -13.94 14.98
C GLY A 311 -3.65 -12.73 15.88
N VAL A 312 -4.71 -11.97 15.68
CA VAL A 312 -5.00 -10.74 16.42
C VAL A 312 -6.29 -10.95 17.19
N TYR A 313 -6.21 -10.60 18.46
CA TYR A 313 -7.33 -10.67 19.37
C TYR A 313 -7.72 -9.26 19.76
N HIS A 314 -9.02 -9.01 19.74
CA HIS A 314 -9.58 -7.73 20.10
C HIS A 314 -10.56 -7.89 21.24
N SER A 315 -10.58 -6.90 22.12
CA SER A 315 -11.61 -6.74 23.12
C SER A 315 -11.84 -5.26 23.45
N SER A 316 -13.03 -4.93 23.91
CA SER A 316 -13.38 -3.58 24.32
C SER A 316 -14.10 -3.61 25.66
N GLY A 317 -13.85 -2.60 26.48
CA GLY A 317 -14.41 -2.50 27.82
C GLY A 317 -14.70 -1.06 28.24
N SER A 318 -15.64 -0.90 29.17
CA SER A 318 -15.87 0.36 29.86
C SER A 318 -14.84 0.55 30.98
N ALA A 319 -14.67 1.80 31.41
CA ALA A 319 -13.73 2.16 32.47
C ALA A 319 -13.80 1.23 33.69
N ASN A 320 -12.66 0.65 34.08
CA ASN A 320 -12.47 -0.24 35.22
C ASN A 320 -13.17 -1.61 35.16
N VAL A 321 -13.75 -2.00 34.03
CA VAL A 321 -14.33 -3.34 33.84
C VAL A 321 -13.45 -4.14 32.89
N LEU A 322 -12.87 -5.25 33.38
CA LEU A 322 -12.13 -6.16 32.51
C LEU A 322 -13.07 -6.67 31.41
N PRO A 323 -12.60 -6.70 30.14
CA PRO A 323 -13.49 -7.01 29.04
C PRO A 323 -14.09 -8.42 29.17
N ALA A 324 -15.40 -8.49 29.02
CA ALA A 324 -16.15 -9.73 29.18
C ALA A 324 -16.14 -10.61 27.93
N THR A 325 -15.36 -10.30 26.89
CA THR A 325 -15.20 -11.07 25.64
C THR A 325 -13.76 -11.01 25.16
N LEU A 326 -13.30 -12.04 24.43
CA LEU A 326 -12.00 -12.00 23.76
C LEU A 326 -12.20 -12.56 22.36
N ASN A 327 -12.30 -11.67 21.37
CA ASN A 327 -12.58 -12.08 20.01
C ASN A 327 -11.29 -12.24 19.22
N VAL A 328 -11.10 -13.39 18.57
CA VAL A 328 -10.19 -13.44 17.41
C VAL A 328 -10.84 -12.59 16.34
N THR A 329 -10.11 -11.60 15.80
CA THR A 329 -10.56 -10.72 14.70
C THR A 329 -9.87 -11.05 13.39
N GLU A 330 -8.60 -11.47 13.47
CA GLU A 330 -7.74 -11.70 12.31
C GLU A 330 -6.89 -12.96 12.52
N ARG A 331 -6.73 -13.74 11.45
CA ARG A 331 -5.68 -14.75 11.33
C ARG A 331 -4.88 -14.48 10.07
N HIS A 332 -3.58 -14.33 10.21
CA HIS A 332 -2.74 -14.02 9.07
C HIS A 332 -2.38 -15.28 8.30
N MET A 333 -2.30 -15.14 6.98
CA MET A 333 -1.88 -16.19 6.06
C MET A 333 -0.51 -15.79 5.49
N TYR A 334 0.46 -16.70 5.58
CA TYR A 334 1.84 -16.47 5.13
C TYR A 334 2.25 -17.46 4.05
N GLY A 335 3.09 -16.98 3.14
CA GLY A 335 3.98 -17.76 2.29
C GLY A 335 5.42 -17.38 2.62
N SER A 336 6.18 -16.86 1.66
CA SER A 336 7.46 -16.19 1.93
C SER A 336 7.29 -14.82 2.62
N SER A 337 6.13 -14.20 2.46
CA SER A 337 5.67 -13.00 3.16
C SER A 337 4.20 -13.13 3.52
N ARG A 338 3.61 -12.15 4.22
CA ARG A 338 2.16 -12.10 4.43
C ARG A 338 1.46 -12.08 3.06
N LEU A 339 0.51 -12.99 2.88
CA LEU A 339 -0.31 -13.12 1.67
C LEU A 339 -1.69 -12.46 1.85
N GLY A 340 -2.17 -12.42 3.09
CA GLY A 340 -3.50 -11.96 3.39
C GLY A 340 -3.93 -12.26 4.82
N ILE A 341 -5.20 -12.00 5.11
CA ILE A 341 -5.81 -12.13 6.42
C ILE A 341 -7.17 -12.81 6.28
N LEU A 342 -7.43 -13.80 7.12
CA LEU A 342 -8.78 -14.28 7.39
C LEU A 342 -9.40 -13.39 8.46
N THR A 343 -10.41 -12.62 8.09
CA THR A 343 -11.23 -11.83 9.01
C THR A 343 -12.35 -12.71 9.57
N GLU A 344 -12.44 -12.79 10.89
CA GLU A 344 -13.51 -13.51 11.58
C GLU A 344 -13.76 -12.84 12.91
N VAL A 345 -14.99 -12.78 13.41
CA VAL A 345 -15.26 -12.31 14.78
C VAL A 345 -15.77 -13.50 15.58
N LYS A 346 -14.86 -14.14 16.32
CA LYS A 346 -15.19 -15.33 17.13
C LYS A 346 -14.70 -15.15 18.57
N ASP A 347 -15.61 -15.30 19.54
CA ASP A 347 -15.24 -15.32 20.96
C ASP A 347 -14.42 -16.57 21.25
N SER A 348 -13.14 -16.37 21.56
CA SER A 348 -12.15 -17.42 21.83
C SER A 348 -12.46 -18.24 23.07
N ARG A 349 -13.35 -17.78 23.95
CA ARG A 349 -13.74 -18.51 25.17
C ARG A 349 -14.89 -19.48 24.93
N GLN A 350 -15.63 -19.31 23.84
CA GLN A 350 -16.67 -20.23 23.41
C GLN A 350 -16.01 -21.41 22.67
N LEU A 351 -15.38 -22.31 23.44
CA LEU A 351 -14.91 -23.59 22.89
C LEU A 351 -16.13 -24.36 22.42
N LYS A 352 -16.25 -24.60 21.11
CA LYS A 352 -17.25 -25.53 20.59
C LYS A 352 -16.90 -26.94 21.10
N THR A 353 -17.58 -27.39 22.13
CA THR A 353 -17.59 -28.79 22.55
C THR A 353 -18.43 -29.57 21.54
N GLN A 354 -17.79 -30.33 20.67
CA GLN A 354 -18.48 -31.24 19.75
C GLN A 354 -18.11 -32.69 20.10
N ALA A 355 -19.11 -33.57 20.12
CA ALA A 355 -18.92 -34.98 20.42
C ALA A 355 -17.97 -35.62 19.39
N ALA A 356 -17.04 -36.46 19.86
CA ALA A 356 -15.92 -37.04 19.10
C ALA A 356 -16.30 -37.90 17.86
N THR A 357 -17.60 -38.05 17.57
CA THR A 357 -18.14 -38.97 16.54
C THR A 357 -18.61 -38.30 15.26
N LEU A 358 -18.57 -36.97 15.13
CA LEU A 358 -18.94 -36.27 13.89
C LEU A 358 -17.70 -35.72 13.17
N PRO A 359 -17.59 -35.86 11.84
CA PRO A 359 -16.55 -35.20 11.07
C PRO A 359 -16.70 -33.68 11.22
N TYR A 360 -15.57 -32.97 11.39
CA TYR A 360 -15.53 -31.52 11.53
C TYR A 360 -16.14 -30.86 10.28
N LEU A 361 -17.39 -30.42 10.38
CA LEU A 361 -18.01 -29.58 9.36
C LEU A 361 -17.46 -28.15 9.53
N SER A 362 -16.40 -27.83 8.78
CA SER A 362 -15.94 -26.45 8.65
C SER A 362 -16.89 -25.70 7.72
N ASN A 363 -17.69 -24.79 8.29
CA ASN A 363 -18.41 -23.83 7.47
C ASN A 363 -17.41 -22.87 6.84
N PHE A 364 -17.25 -22.96 5.53
CA PHE A 364 -16.44 -22.03 4.75
C PHE A 364 -17.32 -20.84 4.33
N ILE A 365 -16.99 -19.64 4.83
CA ILE A 365 -17.70 -18.40 4.52
C ILE A 365 -16.85 -17.59 3.54
N ARG A 366 -17.38 -17.34 2.34
CA ARG A 366 -16.74 -16.48 1.32
C ARG A 366 -16.92 -15.00 1.66
N GLY A 367 -15.88 -14.21 1.43
CA GLY A 367 -15.76 -12.80 1.78
C GLY A 367 -14.89 -12.55 3.02
N ASN A 368 -14.51 -13.61 3.74
CA ASN A 368 -13.72 -13.49 4.97
C ASN A 368 -12.22 -13.60 4.72
N LYS A 369 -11.78 -14.25 3.65
CA LYS A 369 -10.35 -14.27 3.30
C LYS A 369 -10.06 -13.06 2.44
N VAL A 370 -9.15 -12.21 2.90
CA VAL A 370 -8.69 -11.01 2.21
C VAL A 370 -7.24 -11.23 1.82
N PHE A 371 -6.90 -11.01 0.55
CA PHE A 371 -5.54 -11.14 -0.01
C PHE A 371 -4.95 -9.76 -0.29
N GLU A 372 -3.65 -9.61 -0.07
CA GLU A 372 -2.92 -8.37 -0.28
C GLU A 372 -2.28 -8.36 -1.67
N LEU A 373 -2.55 -7.31 -2.45
CA LEU A 373 -1.89 -7.03 -3.71
C LEU A 373 -0.87 -5.90 -3.48
N SER A 374 0.41 -6.24 -3.54
CA SER A 374 1.50 -5.30 -3.24
C SER A 374 2.41 -5.03 -4.42
N ASN A 375 3.06 -3.86 -4.42
CA ASN A 375 4.13 -3.55 -5.36
C ASN A 375 5.49 -4.19 -4.98
N HIS A 376 6.55 -3.81 -5.71
CA HIS A 376 7.92 -4.30 -5.51
C HIS A 376 8.52 -3.93 -4.15
N LEU A 377 8.06 -2.84 -3.52
CA LEU A 377 8.48 -2.40 -2.18
C LEU A 377 7.71 -3.12 -1.06
N GLY A 378 6.60 -3.78 -1.41
CA GLY A 378 5.68 -4.37 -0.45
C GLY A 378 4.59 -3.43 0.04
N ASN A 379 4.39 -2.27 -0.60
CA ASN A 379 3.23 -1.41 -0.34
C ASN A 379 1.96 -2.16 -0.72
N VAL A 380 1.00 -2.28 0.20
CA VAL A 380 -0.30 -2.90 -0.07
C VAL A 380 -1.18 -1.91 -0.84
N LEU A 381 -1.28 -2.09 -2.15
CA LEU A 381 -2.00 -1.18 -3.05
C LEU A 381 -3.48 -1.50 -3.14
N ALA A 382 -3.84 -2.78 -3.09
CA ALA A 382 -5.22 -3.23 -3.07
C ALA A 382 -5.36 -4.49 -2.21
N THR A 383 -6.57 -4.72 -1.70
CA THR A 383 -6.94 -5.96 -1.04
C THR A 383 -8.22 -6.52 -1.66
N VAL A 384 -8.23 -7.83 -1.91
CA VAL A 384 -9.35 -8.53 -2.56
C VAL A 384 -9.82 -9.69 -1.71
N SER A 385 -11.12 -9.95 -1.66
CA SER A 385 -11.67 -11.08 -0.92
C SER A 385 -11.64 -12.37 -1.75
N ASP A 386 -11.91 -13.51 -1.12
CA ASP A 386 -12.15 -14.80 -1.80
C ASP A 386 -13.53 -14.90 -2.50
N ARG A 387 -14.22 -13.76 -2.66
CA ARG A 387 -15.44 -13.63 -3.45
C ARG A 387 -15.13 -13.05 -4.81
N LYS A 388 -15.84 -13.58 -5.82
CA LYS A 388 -15.91 -13.03 -7.17
C LYS A 388 -17.36 -12.86 -7.59
N PHE A 389 -17.64 -11.87 -8.42
CA PHE A 389 -18.94 -11.59 -9.00
C PHE A 389 -18.90 -11.86 -10.49
N GLY A 390 -19.93 -12.50 -11.03
CA GLY A 390 -20.11 -12.60 -12.48
C GLY A 390 -20.63 -11.27 -13.01
N VAL A 391 -20.06 -10.80 -14.11
CA VAL A 391 -20.49 -9.62 -14.84
C VAL A 391 -20.92 -10.05 -16.23
N ASP A 392 -22.09 -9.56 -16.62
CA ASP A 392 -22.69 -9.66 -17.96
C ASP A 392 -22.41 -8.32 -18.66
N ASP A 393 -21.82 -8.37 -19.86
CA ASP A 393 -21.42 -7.23 -20.70
C ASP A 393 -22.62 -6.59 -21.42
N GLY A 394 -23.74 -6.49 -20.71
CA GLY A 394 -24.91 -5.78 -21.16
C GLY A 394 -24.64 -4.29 -21.33
N VAL A 395 -24.41 -3.82 -22.56
CA VAL A 395 -24.44 -2.38 -22.88
C VAL A 395 -25.81 -1.82 -22.46
N TYR A 396 -25.88 -0.78 -21.62
CA TYR A 396 -27.14 -0.10 -21.29
C TYR A 396 -27.30 1.16 -22.15
N GLY A 397 -28.41 1.25 -22.89
CA GLY A 397 -28.79 2.44 -23.64
C GLY A 397 -29.89 3.22 -22.93
N PHE A 398 -29.83 4.55 -23.02
CA PHE A 398 -30.98 5.41 -22.73
C PHE A 398 -31.69 5.72 -24.05
N ILE A 399 -32.90 5.19 -24.23
CA ILE A 399 -33.77 5.59 -25.33
C ILE A 399 -34.82 6.53 -24.75
N CYS A 400 -34.75 7.80 -25.16
CA CYS A 400 -35.80 8.78 -24.92
C CYS A 400 -36.57 8.96 -26.22
N GLY A 401 -37.91 8.96 -26.15
CA GLY A 401 -38.73 9.37 -27.29
C GLY A 401 -38.47 10.85 -27.63
N PRO A 402 -38.70 11.28 -28.88
CA PRO A 402 -38.56 12.69 -29.23
C PRO A 402 -39.53 13.52 -28.39
N CYS A 403 -39.03 14.60 -27.79
CA CYS A 403 -39.88 15.55 -27.09
C CYS A 403 -40.79 16.24 -28.11
N ALA A 404 -42.06 16.36 -27.78
CA ALA A 404 -43.03 17.08 -28.58
C ALA A 404 -43.68 18.17 -27.73
N LEU A 405 -44.09 19.25 -28.40
CA LEU A 405 -44.94 20.27 -27.80
C LEU A 405 -46.38 19.74 -27.77
N ASP A 406 -47.07 19.89 -26.64
CA ASP A 406 -48.51 19.64 -26.59
C ASP A 406 -49.30 20.79 -27.24
N LEU A 407 -50.63 20.67 -27.29
CA LEU A 407 -51.52 21.67 -27.87
C LEU A 407 -51.52 23.02 -27.11
N GLU A 408 -50.80 23.10 -25.98
CA GLU A 408 -50.60 24.31 -25.17
C GLU A 408 -49.13 24.79 -25.20
N ASP A 409 -48.32 24.31 -26.16
CA ASP A 409 -46.89 24.62 -26.32
C ASP A 409 -45.99 24.21 -25.13
N ASN A 410 -46.41 23.27 -24.30
CA ASN A 410 -45.54 22.70 -23.26
C ASN A 410 -44.68 21.58 -23.82
N LEU A 411 -43.37 21.64 -23.57
CA LEU A 411 -42.43 20.61 -24.01
C LEU A 411 -42.58 19.34 -23.15
N MET A 412 -43.28 18.35 -23.69
CA MET A 412 -43.43 17.04 -23.08
C MET A 412 -42.41 16.07 -23.67
N CYS A 413 -41.46 15.65 -22.84
CA CYS A 413 -40.57 14.54 -23.16
C CYS A 413 -41.10 13.27 -22.46
N PRO A 414 -41.31 12.16 -23.19
CA PRO A 414 -41.59 10.86 -22.55
C PRO A 414 -40.45 10.48 -21.58
N PRO A 415 -40.74 9.79 -20.46
CA PRO A 415 -39.70 9.30 -19.56
C PRO A 415 -38.74 8.39 -20.34
N CYS A 416 -37.44 8.68 -20.24
CA CYS A 416 -36.41 7.86 -20.86
C CYS A 416 -36.48 6.45 -20.26
N THR A 417 -36.59 5.45 -21.12
CA THR A 417 -36.61 4.06 -20.69
C THR A 417 -35.18 3.52 -20.74
N VAL A 418 -34.69 2.99 -19.62
CA VAL A 418 -33.42 2.26 -19.60
C VAL A 418 -33.68 0.93 -20.30
N THR A 419 -33.02 0.74 -21.44
CA THR A 419 -33.09 -0.52 -22.19
C THR A 419 -31.72 -1.18 -22.16
N LYS A 420 -31.68 -2.48 -21.81
CA LYS A 420 -30.49 -3.32 -22.04
C LYS A 420 -30.31 -3.34 -23.57
N ASN A 421 -29.26 -2.71 -24.06
CA ASN A 421 -28.85 -2.73 -25.47
C ASN A 421 -28.01 -3.97 -25.80
N SER A 422 -27.98 -5.01 -24.95
CA SER A 422 -27.40 -6.29 -25.33
C SER A 422 -28.45 -7.28 -25.81
N ASN A 423 -28.15 -7.86 -26.97
CA ASN A 423 -28.69 -9.13 -27.41
C ASN A 423 -27.93 -10.26 -26.71
N ASP A 424 -27.89 -10.27 -25.38
CA ASP A 424 -27.45 -11.48 -24.66
C ASP A 424 -28.70 -12.30 -24.26
N PRO A 425 -29.10 -13.29 -25.08
CA PRO A 425 -30.27 -14.12 -24.83
C PRO A 425 -30.01 -15.28 -23.86
N ASP A 426 -28.78 -15.53 -23.41
CA ASP A 426 -28.44 -16.78 -22.71
C ASP A 426 -28.31 -16.64 -21.17
N GLY A 427 -28.05 -15.44 -20.66
CA GLY A 427 -27.88 -15.19 -19.23
C GLY A 427 -26.59 -15.83 -18.67
N GLU A 428 -25.62 -16.08 -19.54
CA GLU A 428 -24.29 -16.57 -19.18
C GLU A 428 -23.44 -15.44 -18.56
N ILE A 429 -22.47 -15.85 -17.74
CA ILE A 429 -21.52 -14.93 -17.14
C ILE A 429 -20.38 -14.74 -18.15
N ASP A 430 -20.20 -13.52 -18.66
CA ASP A 430 -19.12 -13.21 -19.60
C ASP A 430 -17.76 -13.28 -18.90
N TYR A 431 -17.61 -12.54 -17.80
CA TYR A 431 -16.36 -12.51 -17.04
C TYR A 431 -16.61 -12.34 -15.55
N TYR A 432 -15.57 -12.57 -14.75
CA TYR A 432 -15.63 -12.37 -13.30
C TYR A 432 -14.85 -11.13 -12.86
N GLN A 433 -15.30 -10.50 -11.78
CA GLN A 433 -14.56 -9.48 -11.05
C GLN A 433 -14.33 -9.92 -9.61
N ALA A 434 -13.15 -9.64 -9.07
CA ALA A 434 -12.86 -9.85 -7.66
C ALA A 434 -13.59 -8.81 -6.79
N GLU A 435 -13.98 -9.21 -5.58
CA GLU A 435 -14.48 -8.26 -4.58
C GLU A 435 -13.31 -7.49 -3.97
N VAL A 436 -13.20 -6.21 -4.29
CA VAL A 436 -12.17 -5.32 -3.72
C VAL A 436 -12.64 -4.81 -2.38
N ILE A 437 -11.81 -4.98 -1.35
CA ILE A 437 -12.08 -4.55 0.02
C ILE A 437 -11.49 -3.16 0.27
N SER A 438 -10.25 -2.93 -0.15
CA SER A 438 -9.60 -1.62 -0.06
C SER A 438 -8.64 -1.41 -1.23
N ALA A 439 -8.42 -0.16 -1.63
CA ALA A 439 -7.36 0.23 -2.54
C ALA A 439 -6.81 1.60 -2.16
N ASN A 440 -5.49 1.77 -2.20
CA ASN A 440 -4.80 3.01 -1.88
C ASN A 440 -3.56 3.18 -2.76
N ASP A 441 -3.23 4.43 -3.06
CA ASP A 441 -1.96 4.79 -3.68
C ASP A 441 -1.11 5.64 -2.73
N TYR A 442 0.21 5.59 -2.91
CA TYR A 442 1.17 6.19 -1.99
C TYR A 442 2.18 7.07 -2.72
N TYR A 443 2.47 8.22 -2.14
CA TYR A 443 3.70 8.95 -2.45
C TYR A 443 4.93 8.09 -2.13
N PRO A 444 6.11 8.34 -2.74
CA PRO A 444 7.30 7.54 -2.54
C PRO A 444 7.71 7.41 -1.07
N PHE A 445 7.56 8.47 -0.26
CA PHE A 445 7.86 8.41 1.17
C PHE A 445 6.73 7.82 2.04
N GLY A 446 5.64 7.35 1.43
CA GLY A 446 4.63 6.50 2.07
C GLY A 446 3.39 7.20 2.59
N MET A 447 3.25 8.51 2.37
CA MET A 447 1.99 9.21 2.62
C MET A 447 0.94 8.76 1.60
N MET A 448 -0.29 8.51 2.03
CA MET A 448 -1.37 8.15 1.12
C MET A 448 -1.73 9.34 0.23
N MET A 449 -1.98 9.09 -1.05
CA MET A 449 -2.36 10.13 -2.00
C MET A 449 -3.84 10.53 -1.80
N PRO A 450 -4.14 11.80 -1.48
CA PRO A 450 -5.52 12.26 -1.35
C PRO A 450 -6.32 12.03 -2.63
N GLY A 451 -7.52 11.48 -2.52
CA GLY A 451 -8.36 11.15 -3.68
C GLY A 451 -7.99 9.86 -4.41
N ARG A 452 -6.92 9.15 -4.02
CA ARG A 452 -6.59 7.80 -4.52
C ARG A 452 -6.82 6.73 -3.46
N LYS A 453 -8.07 6.65 -3.00
CA LYS A 453 -8.49 5.72 -1.95
C LYS A 453 -9.86 5.14 -2.24
N TYR A 454 -10.01 3.86 -1.93
CA TYR A 454 -11.28 3.14 -1.94
C TYR A 454 -11.33 2.19 -0.74
N SER A 455 -12.48 2.10 -0.07
CA SER A 455 -12.71 1.14 1.01
C SER A 455 -14.17 0.70 1.01
N ALA A 456 -14.41 -0.60 0.87
CA ALA A 456 -15.75 -1.20 0.94
C ALA A 456 -16.18 -1.51 2.38
N THR A 457 -15.23 -1.80 3.27
CA THR A 457 -15.44 -2.05 4.71
C THR A 457 -14.52 -1.18 5.56
N ASN A 458 -14.48 -1.40 6.87
CA ASN A 458 -13.40 -0.90 7.72
C ASN A 458 -12.07 -1.30 7.07
N GLY A 459 -11.24 -0.30 6.74
CA GLY A 459 -10.07 -0.47 5.88
C GLY A 459 -9.04 -1.47 6.40
N HIS A 460 -8.02 -1.71 5.58
CA HIS A 460 -6.96 -2.65 5.92
C HIS A 460 -5.90 -2.00 6.83
N ARG A 461 -5.46 -2.71 7.88
CA ARG A 461 -4.51 -2.16 8.87
C ARG A 461 -3.08 -1.99 8.35
N TYR A 462 -2.74 -2.73 7.29
CA TYR A 462 -1.40 -2.73 6.70
C TYR A 462 -1.40 -1.91 5.43
N GLY A 463 -0.34 -1.13 5.20
CA GLY A 463 -0.25 -0.24 4.05
C GLY A 463 1.14 -0.20 3.44
N PHE A 464 1.80 0.96 3.57
CA PHE A 464 3.14 1.21 3.04
C PHE A 464 4.17 0.22 3.63
N ASN A 465 5.02 -0.35 2.77
CA ASN A 465 5.98 -1.42 3.06
C ASN A 465 5.41 -2.62 3.83
N GLY A 466 4.09 -2.84 3.75
CA GLY A 466 3.38 -3.88 4.49
C GLY A 466 3.36 -3.67 6.01
N LYS A 467 3.72 -2.47 6.47
CA LYS A 467 3.78 -2.08 7.89
C LYS A 467 2.40 -1.77 8.44
N GLU A 468 2.27 -1.96 9.74
CA GLU A 468 1.02 -1.70 10.44
C GLU A 468 0.84 -0.20 10.68
N ASN A 469 -0.34 0.32 10.39
CA ASN A 469 -0.72 1.70 10.66
C ASN A 469 -1.27 1.83 12.08
N ASP A 470 -0.68 2.71 12.89
CA ASP A 470 -1.21 3.13 14.18
C ASP A 470 -2.08 4.38 14.00
N SER A 471 -3.22 4.17 13.36
CA SER A 471 -4.16 5.24 12.97
C SER A 471 -4.70 6.05 14.16
N GLU A 472 -4.59 5.52 15.37
CA GLU A 472 -5.04 6.18 16.60
C GLU A 472 -4.14 7.35 17.01
N VAL A 473 -2.88 7.43 16.56
CA VAL A 473 -1.96 8.47 17.03
C VAL A 473 -2.09 9.77 16.25
N LYS A 474 -2.04 9.70 14.91
CA LYS A 474 -1.97 10.87 14.01
C LYS A 474 -3.01 10.82 12.89
N GLY A 475 -4.00 9.92 13.01
CA GLY A 475 -4.94 9.62 11.94
C GLY A 475 -4.47 8.50 11.01
N GLU A 476 -5.32 8.14 10.05
CA GLU A 476 -5.15 6.96 9.23
C GLU A 476 -3.87 7.00 8.38
N GLY A 477 -3.03 5.97 8.50
CA GLY A 477 -1.81 5.84 7.71
C GLY A 477 -0.69 6.82 8.05
N ASN A 478 -0.87 7.69 9.05
CA ASN A 478 0.06 8.78 9.39
C ASN A 478 1.10 8.40 10.44
N GLN A 479 1.05 7.18 10.95
CA GLN A 479 2.09 6.61 11.79
C GLN A 479 2.17 5.10 11.55
N GLN A 480 3.39 4.60 11.34
CA GLN A 480 3.65 3.21 10.99
C GLN A 480 4.64 2.55 11.95
N ASP A 481 4.34 1.32 12.36
CA ASP A 481 5.24 0.49 13.16
C ASP A 481 6.16 -0.33 12.24
N TYR A 482 7.45 0.00 12.24
CA TYR A 482 8.47 -0.72 11.47
C TYR A 482 9.10 -1.90 12.23
N GLY A 483 8.79 -2.04 13.53
CA GLY A 483 9.41 -2.99 14.45
C GLY A 483 10.34 -2.26 15.42
N GLU A 484 11.49 -1.80 14.95
CA GLU A 484 12.49 -1.12 15.80
C GLU A 484 12.23 0.36 15.97
N ARG A 485 11.64 0.99 14.95
CA ARG A 485 11.32 2.41 14.96
C ARG A 485 9.89 2.65 14.53
N ILE A 486 9.40 3.84 14.88
CA ILE A 486 8.11 4.35 14.44
C ILE A 486 8.34 5.42 13.38
N TYR A 487 7.60 5.33 12.28
CA TYR A 487 7.76 6.19 11.10
C TYR A 487 6.53 7.10 10.94
N ASP A 488 6.75 8.39 10.69
CA ASP A 488 5.71 9.33 10.26
C ASP A 488 5.91 9.63 8.75
N PRO A 489 5.08 9.05 7.86
CA PRO A 489 5.20 9.24 6.43
C PRO A 489 4.92 10.67 5.96
N ARG A 490 4.18 11.49 6.73
CA ARG A 490 3.81 12.85 6.32
C ARG A 490 5.01 13.80 6.36
N ILE A 491 5.90 13.63 7.34
CA ILE A 491 7.19 14.34 7.42
C ILE A 491 8.37 13.50 6.93
N SER A 492 8.12 12.25 6.56
CA SER A 492 9.10 11.30 6.06
C SER A 492 10.30 11.07 7.01
N LYS A 493 10.01 10.88 8.30
CA LYS A 493 11.03 10.70 9.33
C LYS A 493 10.66 9.64 10.36
N PHE A 494 11.67 8.99 10.91
CA PHE A 494 11.52 8.19 12.13
C PHE A 494 11.44 9.08 13.37
N LEU A 495 10.72 8.59 14.39
CA LEU A 495 10.55 9.29 15.67
C LEU A 495 11.75 9.13 16.61
N SER A 496 12.66 8.21 16.32
CA SER A 496 13.84 7.90 17.13
C SER A 496 15.10 7.81 16.25
N ILE A 497 16.26 7.92 16.89
CA ILE A 497 17.56 7.68 16.25
C ILE A 497 17.68 6.21 15.86
N ASP A 498 18.27 5.94 14.71
CA ASP A 498 18.64 4.58 14.30
C ASP A 498 19.58 3.89 15.32
N PRO A 499 19.20 2.75 15.91
CA PRO A 499 20.07 1.97 16.77
C PRO A 499 21.40 1.57 16.12
N VAL A 500 21.46 1.41 14.79
CA VAL A 500 22.68 1.04 14.05
C VAL A 500 23.34 2.22 13.34
N ILE A 501 23.01 3.46 13.70
CA ILE A 501 23.55 4.67 13.04
C ILE A 501 25.09 4.72 13.02
N ALA A 502 25.76 4.07 13.99
CA ALA A 502 27.22 4.03 14.05
C ALA A 502 27.85 3.40 12.80
N GLU A 503 27.14 2.49 12.12
CA GLU A 503 27.57 1.87 10.87
C GLU A 503 27.35 2.80 9.65
N PHE A 504 26.48 3.80 9.79
CA PHE A 504 26.02 4.70 8.74
C PHE A 504 26.24 6.17 9.11
N SER A 505 27.44 6.51 9.57
CA SER A 505 27.76 7.85 10.11
C SER A 505 27.61 8.99 9.10
N TRP A 506 27.48 8.68 7.80
CA TRP A 506 27.26 9.65 6.73
C TRP A 506 25.77 9.98 6.50
N TYR A 507 24.84 9.27 7.13
CA TYR A 507 23.41 9.55 7.06
C TYR A 507 22.90 10.32 8.28
N SER A 508 21.80 11.04 8.08
CA SER A 508 21.00 11.56 9.18
C SER A 508 20.35 10.38 9.95
N PRO A 509 20.38 10.38 11.31
CA PRO A 509 19.85 9.30 12.15
C PRO A 509 18.33 9.08 12.04
N TYR A 510 17.60 10.04 11.46
CA TYR A 510 16.14 10.00 11.31
C TYR A 510 15.70 9.72 9.87
N LEU A 511 16.65 9.43 8.99
CA LEU A 511 16.44 9.29 7.56
C LEU A 511 15.70 7.98 7.24
N PHE A 512 14.88 8.03 6.18
CA PHE A 512 14.17 6.88 5.67
C PHE A 512 14.76 6.39 4.34
N ALA A 513 15.15 5.11 4.28
CA ALA A 513 15.54 4.40 3.06
C ALA A 513 16.51 5.16 2.13
N GLY A 514 17.57 5.76 2.66
CA GLY A 514 18.57 6.52 1.90
C GLY A 514 18.08 7.79 1.22
N ASN A 515 16.86 8.27 1.52
CA ASN A 515 16.11 9.22 0.71
C ASN A 515 15.88 8.73 -0.73
N ASN A 516 15.93 7.41 -0.97
CA ASN A 516 15.54 6.78 -2.22
C ASN A 516 14.50 5.68 -1.94
N PRO A 517 13.29 6.07 -1.51
CA PRO A 517 12.25 5.14 -1.09
C PRO A 517 11.54 4.44 -2.26
N VAL A 518 11.97 4.70 -3.50
CA VAL A 518 11.48 4.01 -4.71
C VAL A 518 12.25 2.71 -4.94
N TYR A 519 13.50 2.65 -4.47
CA TYR A 519 14.41 1.51 -4.66
C TYR A 519 14.69 0.76 -3.35
N TYR A 520 14.89 1.49 -2.25
CA TYR A 520 15.19 0.92 -0.95
C TYR A 520 13.95 0.85 -0.06
N VAL A 521 13.93 -0.16 0.81
CA VAL A 521 12.93 -0.34 1.86
C VAL A 521 13.67 -0.51 3.18
N ASP A 522 13.21 0.17 4.23
CA ASP A 522 13.69 -0.13 5.58
C ASP A 522 12.87 -1.29 6.18
N LYS A 523 13.42 -2.51 6.17
CA LYS A 523 12.64 -3.71 6.54
C LYS A 523 12.33 -3.81 8.03
N ARG A 524 13.16 -3.25 8.91
CA ARG A 524 12.97 -3.33 10.38
C ARG A 524 12.96 -1.97 11.06
N GLY A 525 13.17 -0.89 10.32
CA GLY A 525 13.49 0.41 10.89
C GLY A 525 14.95 0.45 11.34
N LEU A 526 15.91 -0.15 10.62
CA LEU A 526 17.34 -0.17 10.99
C LEU A 526 18.27 0.07 9.79
N THR A 527 17.92 -0.43 8.60
CA THR A 527 18.81 -0.36 7.44
C THR A 527 18.01 -0.21 6.16
N GLU A 528 18.55 0.55 5.22
CA GLU A 528 18.09 0.49 3.84
C GLU A 528 18.46 -0.87 3.24
N ASP A 529 17.45 -1.70 2.94
CA ASP A 529 17.66 -2.90 2.15
C ASP A 529 17.18 -2.61 0.73
N PRO A 530 17.92 -3.01 -0.32
CA PRO A 530 17.33 -3.04 -1.65
C PRO A 530 16.07 -3.90 -1.57
N ALA A 531 14.96 -3.39 -2.13
CA ALA A 531 13.71 -4.11 -2.13
C ALA A 531 13.97 -5.50 -2.73
N PRO A 532 13.75 -6.60 -1.99
CA PRO A 532 13.99 -7.91 -2.53
C PRO A 532 13.06 -8.06 -3.74
N PRO A 533 13.54 -8.48 -4.92
CA PRO A 533 12.63 -8.79 -6.00
C PRO A 533 11.66 -9.85 -5.47
N LYS A 534 10.35 -9.56 -5.40
CA LYS A 534 9.32 -10.54 -5.03
C LYS A 534 9.16 -11.68 -6.06
N VAL A 535 10.19 -11.94 -6.86
CA VAL A 535 10.27 -13.01 -7.85
C VAL A 535 11.52 -13.84 -7.60
N ASP A 536 11.56 -14.52 -6.47
CA ASP A 536 12.36 -15.73 -6.25
C ASP A 536 11.98 -16.28 -4.87
N VAL A 537 11.07 -17.25 -4.75
CA VAL A 537 11.49 -18.65 -4.50
C VAL A 537 10.72 -19.68 -5.35
N MET A 538 9.53 -19.38 -5.89
CA MET A 538 8.76 -20.40 -6.64
C MET A 538 9.21 -20.62 -8.09
N LEU A 539 9.76 -19.61 -8.78
CA LEU A 539 9.98 -19.70 -10.23
C LEU A 539 11.37 -20.25 -10.63
N ARG A 540 12.47 -19.94 -9.92
CA ARG A 540 13.79 -20.49 -10.29
C ARG A 540 13.97 -21.98 -10.02
N TRP A 541 13.34 -22.50 -8.97
CA TRP A 541 13.51 -23.91 -8.57
C TRP A 541 12.43 -24.79 -9.20
N GLY A 542 11.21 -24.26 -9.37
CA GLY A 542 10.13 -24.95 -10.05
C GLY A 542 10.46 -25.28 -11.51
N PHE A 543 10.97 -24.33 -12.31
CA PHE A 543 11.08 -24.54 -13.77
C PHE A 543 12.21 -25.49 -14.19
N ARG A 544 13.34 -25.49 -13.46
CA ARG A 544 14.48 -26.35 -13.79
C ARG A 544 14.19 -27.82 -13.52
N ASP A 545 13.39 -28.10 -12.49
CA ASP A 545 12.97 -29.46 -12.15
C ASP A 545 11.71 -29.88 -12.92
N PHE A 546 10.81 -28.95 -13.26
CA PHE A 546 9.69 -29.21 -14.17
C PHE A 546 10.16 -29.62 -15.57
N HIS A 547 11.21 -28.98 -16.10
CA HIS A 547 11.75 -29.33 -17.41
C HIS A 547 12.44 -30.70 -17.43
N LYS A 548 13.17 -31.05 -16.35
CA LYS A 548 13.78 -32.39 -16.22
C LYS A 548 12.75 -33.49 -16.01
N ALA A 549 11.70 -33.22 -15.24
CA ALA A 549 10.60 -34.16 -15.03
C ALA A 549 9.78 -34.38 -16.32
N PHE A 550 9.48 -33.32 -17.08
CA PHE A 550 8.73 -33.39 -18.33
C PHE A 550 9.50 -34.13 -19.44
N VAL A 551 10.82 -33.94 -19.53
CA VAL A 551 11.68 -34.68 -20.48
C VAL A 551 11.82 -36.16 -20.10
N SER A 552 11.79 -36.51 -18.79
CA SER A 552 11.81 -37.91 -18.35
C SER A 552 10.47 -38.64 -18.50
N ALA A 553 9.35 -37.90 -18.46
CA ALA A 553 7.99 -38.47 -18.51
C ALA A 553 7.52 -38.81 -19.94
N ASN A 554 8.16 -38.28 -20.97
CA ASN A 554 7.80 -38.56 -22.37
C ASN A 554 8.21 -39.95 -22.88
N ASN A 555 8.76 -40.83 -22.02
CA ASN A 555 9.11 -42.20 -22.39
C ASN A 555 8.19 -43.28 -21.79
N THR A 556 7.08 -42.89 -21.14
CA THR A 556 6.06 -43.84 -20.66
C THR A 556 4.67 -43.23 -20.83
N SER A 557 3.74 -44.01 -21.40
CA SER A 557 2.36 -43.65 -21.76
C SER A 557 1.59 -42.83 -20.70
N PRO A 558 0.65 -41.95 -21.12
CA PRO A 558 0.09 -40.92 -20.27
C PRO A 558 -0.77 -41.52 -19.14
N LYS A 559 -0.34 -41.32 -17.90
CA LYS A 559 -1.19 -41.51 -16.71
C LYS A 559 -1.72 -40.14 -16.27
N ASN A 560 -3.03 -40.08 -16.04
CA ASN A 560 -3.76 -38.85 -15.77
C ASN A 560 -3.20 -38.05 -14.59
N LEU A 561 -3.09 -36.72 -14.79
CA LEU A 561 -2.60 -35.70 -13.83
C LEU A 561 -3.28 -35.75 -12.44
N ASN A 562 -4.49 -36.31 -12.39
CA ASN A 562 -5.31 -36.40 -11.19
C ASN A 562 -4.80 -37.42 -10.15
N ASP A 563 -3.97 -38.40 -10.55
CA ASP A 563 -3.45 -39.41 -9.63
C ASP A 563 -2.15 -38.95 -8.93
N TRP A 564 -1.35 -38.08 -9.55
CA TRP A 564 -0.14 -37.50 -8.95
C TRP A 564 -0.47 -36.53 -7.80
N ALA A 565 -1.51 -35.70 -7.97
CA ALA A 565 -1.95 -34.74 -6.95
C ALA A 565 -2.50 -35.39 -5.66
N ARG A 566 -2.73 -36.71 -5.65
CA ARG A 566 -3.36 -37.43 -4.52
C ARG A 566 -2.39 -38.29 -3.70
N GLY A 567 -1.10 -38.33 -4.04
CA GLY A 567 -0.07 -38.99 -3.22
C GLY A 567 -0.38 -40.44 -2.85
N ARG A 568 -0.98 -41.22 -3.76
CA ARG A 568 -1.39 -42.62 -3.52
C ARG A 568 -0.43 -43.62 -4.16
N SER A 569 0.86 -43.57 -3.80
CA SER A 569 1.74 -44.73 -3.94
C SER A 569 2.91 -44.66 -2.96
N ASN A 570 3.38 -45.82 -2.49
CA ASN A 570 4.52 -45.90 -1.56
C ASN A 570 5.86 -45.49 -2.21
N SER A 571 5.95 -45.43 -3.55
CA SER A 571 7.13 -44.94 -4.26
C SER A 571 7.24 -43.42 -4.26
N ASP A 572 6.12 -42.68 -4.20
CA ASP A 572 6.15 -41.20 -4.20
C ASP A 572 6.61 -40.62 -2.86
N LYS A 573 6.49 -41.39 -1.78
CA LYS A 573 6.96 -41.01 -0.44
C LYS A 573 8.49 -41.03 -0.30
N GLN A 574 9.20 -41.86 -1.07
CA GLN A 574 10.66 -41.90 -1.02
C GLN A 574 11.30 -40.68 -1.69
N VAL A 575 10.68 -40.14 -2.74
CA VAL A 575 11.16 -38.92 -3.41
C VAL A 575 10.93 -37.67 -2.54
N LEU A 576 9.83 -37.60 -1.80
CA LEU A 576 9.58 -36.51 -0.84
C LEU A 576 10.53 -36.55 0.38
N GLY A 577 11.00 -37.73 0.78
CA GLY A 577 11.96 -37.88 1.87
C GLY A 577 13.33 -37.26 1.56
N THR A 578 13.79 -37.37 0.32
CA THR A 578 15.12 -36.84 -0.09
C THR A 578 15.13 -35.32 -0.29
N VAL A 579 13.96 -34.71 -0.55
CA VAL A 579 13.83 -33.23 -0.66
C VAL A 579 13.78 -32.56 0.72
N GLY A 580 13.34 -33.29 1.76
CA GLY A 580 13.30 -32.78 3.14
C GLY A 580 14.68 -32.58 3.78
N GLU A 581 15.70 -33.34 3.37
CA GLU A 581 17.05 -33.24 3.93
C GLU A 581 17.89 -32.10 3.31
N ALA A 582 17.48 -31.56 2.16
CA ALA A 582 18.15 -30.42 1.51
C ALA A 582 17.64 -29.04 1.98
N LEU A 583 16.62 -29.00 2.85
CA LEU A 583 16.04 -27.78 3.43
C LEU A 583 16.69 -27.33 4.75
N PHE A 584 17.75 -28.03 5.18
CA PHE A 584 18.52 -27.77 6.40
C PHE A 584 19.99 -27.48 6.10
N TYR A 585 20.32 -26.62 5.13
CA TYR A 585 21.63 -25.96 5.04
C TYR A 585 21.55 -24.62 4.32
#